data_AF-A0A2V8KUK6-F1
#
_entry.id   AF-A0A2V8KUK6-F1
#
_cell.length_a   1.000
_cell.length_b   1.000
_cell.length_c   1.000
_cell.angle_alpha   90.00
_cell.angle_beta   90.00
_cell.angle_gamma   90.00
#
_symmetry.space_group_name_H-M   'P 1'
#
loop_
_entity.id
_entity.type
_entity.pdbx_description
1 polymer ?
#
loop_
_entity_poly.entity_id
_entity_poly.type
_entity_poly.pdbx_seq_one_letter_code
_entity_poly.pdbx_strand_id
1 'polypeptide(L)'
;MWSGKHQNSSWRRSTAEEKVVGAPMRVCARGFTLLELTFVVMIGMVVTTISVPMTKNALKAYHLKTAASSISGAIQSARYQAIMRGYHYNITFNPSFQSYQLASKVPPATSFSNVGSSVLWSSTGDVTSRQPLDR
;
A
#
# COMPACT_ATOMS: atom_id res chain seq x y z
N MET A 1 -0.98 -2.34 89.87
CA MET A 1 -2.15 -1.73 90.54
C MET A 1 -2.36 -0.35 89.93
N TRP A 2 -3.63 0.08 89.76
CA TRP A 2 -4.09 1.31 89.08
C TRP A 2 -4.26 1.13 87.55
N SER A 3 -5.41 0.79 86.97
CA SER A 3 -6.83 1.17 87.12
C SER A 3 -7.16 2.60 86.71
N GLY A 4 -7.44 2.77 85.41
CA GLY A 4 -8.17 3.92 84.87
C GLY A 4 -9.36 3.43 84.04
N LYS A 5 -10.53 3.26 84.68
CA LYS A 5 -11.81 3.17 83.97
C LYS A 5 -12.26 4.59 83.65
N HIS A 6 -12.43 4.91 82.37
CA HIS A 6 -13.29 6.03 81.97
C HIS A 6 -14.54 5.49 81.28
N GLN A 7 -15.67 5.92 81.84
CA GLN A 7 -17.01 5.51 81.51
C GLN A 7 -17.50 6.22 80.24
N ASN A 8 -18.21 5.44 79.42
CA ASN A 8 -19.50 5.77 78.81
C ASN A 8 -19.62 7.07 77.98
N SER A 9 -19.86 6.91 76.69
CA SER A 9 -20.92 7.68 76.03
C SER A 9 -21.43 6.92 74.82
N SER A 10 -22.56 6.26 75.04
CA SER A 10 -23.47 5.75 74.02
C SER A 10 -23.81 6.85 73.01
N TRP A 11 -23.25 6.75 71.81
CA TRP A 11 -23.78 7.43 70.64
C TRP A 11 -24.19 6.35 69.65
N ARG A 12 -25.49 6.02 69.69
CA ARG A 12 -26.20 5.35 68.59
C ARG A 12 -25.96 6.16 67.32
N ARG A 13 -24.93 5.80 66.55
CA ARG A 13 -24.82 6.26 65.17
C ARG A 13 -25.73 5.39 64.34
N SER A 14 -26.90 5.95 64.07
CA SER A 14 -27.82 5.54 63.02
C SER A 14 -27.03 5.03 61.82
N THR A 15 -27.31 3.79 61.46
CA THR A 15 -27.00 3.22 60.15
C THR A 15 -27.82 3.99 59.10
N ALA A 16 -27.41 5.22 58.81
CA ALA A 16 -27.67 5.78 57.50
C ALA A 16 -26.63 5.11 56.59
N GLU A 17 -27.05 4.06 55.91
CA GLU A 17 -26.43 3.68 54.65
C GLU A 17 -26.48 4.93 53.76
N GLU A 18 -25.41 5.71 53.79
CA GLU A 18 -25.14 6.68 52.75
C GLU A 18 -24.84 5.85 51.50
N LYS A 19 -25.91 5.52 50.77
CA LYS A 19 -25.82 5.19 49.36
C LYS A 19 -25.30 6.45 48.69
N VAL A 20 -23.98 6.64 48.72
CA VAL A 20 -23.29 7.50 47.75
C VAL A 20 -23.45 6.78 46.42
N VAL A 21 -24.62 6.94 45.83
CA VAL A 21 -24.84 6.73 44.43
C VAL A 21 -23.97 7.79 43.78
N GLY A 22 -22.71 7.46 43.55
CA GLY A 22 -21.83 8.20 42.67
C GLY A 22 -22.57 8.30 41.35
N ALA A 23 -23.20 9.45 41.12
CA ALA A 23 -23.89 9.72 39.87
C ALA A 23 -22.89 9.44 38.75
N PRO A 24 -23.26 8.64 37.72
CA PRO A 24 -22.34 8.40 36.62
C PRO A 24 -21.94 9.76 36.06
N MET A 25 -20.64 10.04 36.07
CA MET A 25 -20.08 11.22 35.42
C MET A 25 -20.48 11.12 33.96
N ARG A 26 -21.54 11.84 33.58
CA ARG A 26 -22.00 11.92 32.21
C ARG A 26 -20.88 12.58 31.43
N VAL A 27 -20.08 11.79 30.73
CA VAL A 27 -19.20 12.30 29.69
C VAL A 27 -20.14 12.90 28.65
N CYS A 28 -20.25 14.23 28.67
CA CYS A 28 -21.06 14.95 27.70
C CYS A 28 -20.38 14.78 26.36
N ALA A 29 -20.89 13.87 25.52
CA ALA A 29 -20.49 13.77 24.14
C ALA A 29 -20.82 15.12 23.47
N ARG A 30 -19.79 15.93 23.21
CA ARG A 30 -19.92 17.17 22.44
C ARG A 30 -20.15 16.77 20.99
N GLY A 31 -21.31 17.13 20.45
CA GLY A 31 -21.62 16.96 19.03
C GLY A 31 -20.79 17.90 18.16
N PHE A 32 -20.52 17.49 16.91
CA PHE A 32 -19.90 18.33 15.90
C PHE A 32 -20.81 19.50 15.52
N THR A 33 -20.25 20.70 15.42
CA THR A 33 -21.00 21.86 14.92
C THR A 33 -20.98 21.90 13.39
N LEU A 34 -22.03 22.47 12.76
CA LEU A 34 -22.04 22.69 11.30
C LEU A 34 -20.87 23.57 10.84
N LEU A 35 -20.46 24.53 11.68
CA LEU A 35 -19.35 25.42 11.41
C LEU A 35 -18.02 24.65 11.38
N GLU A 36 -17.79 23.78 12.37
CA GLU A 36 -16.59 22.93 12.43
C GLU A 36 -16.48 22.02 11.20
N LEU A 37 -17.59 21.38 10.78
CA LEU A 37 -17.60 20.56 9.58
C LEU A 37 -17.29 21.38 8.31
N THR A 38 -17.80 22.60 8.23
CA THR A 38 -17.50 23.52 7.12
C THR A 38 -16.02 23.85 7.05
N PHE A 39 -15.39 24.18 8.18
CA PHE A 39 -13.95 24.46 8.24
C PHE A 39 -13.11 23.22 7.92
N VAL A 40 -13.48 22.04 8.43
CA VAL A 40 -12.76 20.78 8.16
C VAL A 40 -12.79 20.45 6.67
N VAL A 41 -13.95 20.56 6.03
CA VAL A 41 -14.08 20.30 4.58
C VAL A 41 -13.31 21.35 3.78
N MET A 42 -13.39 22.63 4.16
CA MET A 42 -12.63 23.70 3.49
C MET A 42 -11.13 23.43 3.52
N ILE A 43 -10.57 23.12 4.69
CA ILE A 43 -9.15 22.80 4.85
C ILE A 43 -8.80 21.52 4.07
N GLY A 44 -9.67 20.50 4.13
CA GLY A 44 -9.52 19.26 3.40
C GLY A 44 -9.43 19.46 1.88
N MET A 45 -10.24 20.35 1.31
CA MET A 45 -10.19 20.68 -0.11
C MET A 45 -8.86 21.36 -0.51
N VAL A 46 -8.35 22.27 0.31
CA VAL A 46 -7.06 22.95 0.07
C VAL A 46 -5.92 21.93 0.08
N VAL A 47 -5.87 21.07 1.11
CA VAL A 47 -4.83 20.02 1.23
C VAL A 47 -4.92 19.04 0.06
N THR A 48 -6.12 18.60 -0.32
CA THR A 48 -6.32 17.66 -1.43
C THR A 48 -5.85 18.27 -2.76
N THR A 49 -6.14 19.55 -3.00
CA THR A 49 -5.73 20.26 -4.21
C THR A 49 -4.21 20.25 -4.40
N ILE A 50 -3.44 20.37 -3.33
CA ILE A 50 -1.97 20.35 -3.38
C ILE A 50 -1.45 18.90 -3.44
N SER A 51 -2.10 17.98 -2.74
CA SER A 51 -1.65 16.58 -2.62
C SER A 51 -1.79 15.79 -3.92
N VAL A 52 -2.83 16.05 -4.71
CA VAL A 52 -3.08 15.34 -5.99
C VAL A 52 -1.94 15.55 -7.01
N PRO A 53 -1.55 16.78 -7.40
CA PRO A 53 -0.48 16.98 -8.36
C PRO A 53 0.87 16.47 -7.85
N MET A 54 1.16 16.61 -6.54
CA MET A 54 2.37 16.06 -5.92
C MET A 54 2.47 14.54 -6.08
N THR A 55 1.37 13.83 -5.76
CA THR A 55 1.30 12.37 -5.90
C THR A 55 1.46 11.93 -7.36
N LYS A 56 0.79 12.62 -8.29
CA LYS A 56 0.92 12.34 -9.74
C LYS A 56 2.35 12.53 -10.22
N ASN A 57 3.06 13.54 -9.73
CA ASN A 57 4.45 13.80 -10.14
C ASN A 57 5.41 12.73 -9.59
N ALA A 58 5.22 12.31 -8.34
CA ALA A 58 5.99 11.22 -7.73
C ALA A 58 5.79 9.90 -8.47
N LEU A 59 4.54 9.57 -8.83
CA LEU A 59 4.22 8.36 -9.59
C LEU A 59 4.92 8.37 -10.95
N LYS A 60 4.91 9.49 -11.69
CA LYS A 60 5.59 9.58 -13.00
C LYS A 60 7.07 9.23 -12.92
N ALA A 61 7.78 9.76 -11.92
CA ALA A 61 9.19 9.45 -11.70
C ALA A 61 9.40 7.97 -11.34
N TYR A 62 8.52 7.41 -10.51
CA TYR A 62 8.55 6.00 -10.13
C TYR A 62 8.29 5.06 -11.32
N HIS A 63 7.32 5.40 -12.17
CA HIS A 63 7.00 4.65 -13.38
C HIS A 63 8.19 4.60 -14.33
N LEU A 64 8.89 5.72 -14.54
CA LEU A 64 10.08 5.76 -15.40
C LEU A 64 11.20 4.85 -14.86
N LYS A 65 11.50 4.95 -13.57
CA LYS A 65 12.55 4.13 -12.93
C LYS A 65 12.21 2.63 -13.01
N THR A 66 10.96 2.28 -12.72
CA THR A 66 10.48 0.90 -12.77
C THR A 66 10.52 0.35 -14.19
N ALA A 67 10.07 1.15 -15.18
CA ALA A 67 10.12 0.79 -16.59
C ALA A 67 11.55 0.57 -17.09
N ALA A 68 12.47 1.46 -16.73
CA ALA A 68 13.88 1.30 -17.09
C ALA A 68 14.48 0.02 -16.49
N SER A 69 14.17 -0.28 -15.22
CA SER A 69 14.64 -1.49 -14.55
C SER A 69 14.08 -2.77 -15.17
N SER A 70 12.78 -2.82 -15.47
CA SER A 70 12.13 -3.99 -16.05
C SER A 70 12.61 -4.26 -17.48
N ILE A 71 12.71 -3.21 -18.31
CA ILE A 71 13.23 -3.31 -19.67
C ILE A 71 14.70 -3.76 -19.66
N SER A 72 15.52 -3.21 -18.77
CA SER A 72 16.93 -3.61 -18.65
C SER A 72 17.08 -5.10 -18.30
N GLY A 73 16.25 -5.59 -17.36
CA GLY A 73 16.20 -7.02 -17.03
C GLY A 73 15.79 -7.89 -18.22
N ALA A 74 14.77 -7.48 -18.98
CA ALA A 74 14.32 -8.19 -20.17
C ALA A 74 15.36 -8.22 -21.30
N ILE A 75 16.10 -7.13 -21.50
CA ILE A 75 17.20 -7.09 -22.48
C ILE A 75 18.31 -8.05 -22.06
N GLN A 76 18.69 -8.04 -20.78
CA GLN A 76 19.75 -8.90 -20.29
C GLN A 76 19.36 -10.40 -20.38
N SER A 77 18.10 -10.73 -20.07
CA SER A 77 17.60 -12.11 -20.22
C SER A 77 17.53 -12.53 -21.69
N ALA A 78 17.03 -11.68 -22.58
CA ALA A 78 16.98 -11.95 -24.02
C ALA A 78 18.39 -12.14 -24.59
N ARG A 79 19.36 -11.33 -24.16
CA ARG A 79 20.77 -11.48 -24.56
C ARG A 79 21.33 -12.82 -24.08
N TYR A 80 21.08 -13.19 -22.83
CA TYR A 80 21.52 -14.48 -22.30
C TYR A 80 20.94 -15.65 -23.11
N GLN A 81 19.64 -15.60 -23.41
CA GLN A 81 18.98 -16.61 -24.25
C GLN A 81 19.52 -16.65 -25.68
N ALA A 82 19.78 -15.50 -26.30
CA ALA A 82 20.37 -15.41 -27.63
C ALA A 82 21.75 -16.06 -27.69
N ILE A 83 22.58 -15.84 -26.67
CA ILE A 83 23.91 -16.44 -26.55
C ILE A 83 23.81 -17.95 -26.33
N MET A 84 22.97 -18.40 -25.39
CA MET A 84 22.82 -19.82 -25.08
C MET A 84 22.29 -20.65 -26.26
N ARG A 85 21.37 -20.07 -27.03
CA ARG A 85 20.65 -20.77 -28.09
C ARG A 85 21.25 -20.55 -29.48
N GLY A 86 22.09 -19.53 -29.64
CA GLY A 86 22.75 -19.21 -30.91
C GLY A 86 21.82 -18.61 -31.98
N TYR A 87 20.67 -18.04 -31.59
CA TYR A 87 19.75 -17.39 -32.53
C TYR A 87 19.23 -16.05 -32.03
N HIS A 88 18.73 -15.23 -32.96
CA HIS A 88 18.36 -13.85 -32.68
C HIS A 88 17.03 -13.73 -31.94
N TYR A 89 17.00 -12.78 -31.01
CA TYR A 89 15.80 -12.31 -30.31
C TYR A 89 15.55 -10.84 -30.65
N ASN A 90 14.29 -10.46 -30.76
CA ASN A 90 13.84 -9.08 -30.99
C ASN A 90 12.92 -8.64 -29.85
N ILE A 91 12.96 -7.35 -29.49
CA ILE A 91 12.15 -6.77 -28.44
C ILE A 91 11.34 -5.62 -29.05
N THR A 92 10.02 -5.76 -29.06
CA THR A 92 9.11 -4.74 -29.59
C THR A 92 8.49 -3.96 -28.44
N PHE A 93 8.68 -2.65 -28.44
CA PHE A 93 8.12 -1.74 -27.44
C PHE A 93 6.82 -1.12 -27.94
N ASN A 94 5.80 -1.11 -27.09
CA ASN A 94 4.53 -0.45 -27.35
C ASN A 94 4.29 0.66 -26.28
N PRO A 95 4.53 1.94 -26.62
CA PRO A 95 4.37 3.04 -25.68
C PRO A 95 2.91 3.34 -25.33
N SER A 96 1.96 3.01 -26.20
CA SER A 96 0.53 3.25 -25.96
C SER A 96 -0.02 2.38 -24.83
N PHE A 97 0.47 1.14 -24.72
CA PHE A 97 0.09 0.19 -23.67
C PHE A 97 1.17 0.01 -22.60
N GLN A 98 2.24 0.81 -22.65
CA GLN A 98 3.41 0.72 -21.76
C GLN A 98 3.90 -0.73 -21.61
N SER A 99 4.05 -1.42 -22.74
CA SER A 99 4.37 -2.85 -22.74
C SER A 99 5.52 -3.16 -23.69
N TYR A 100 6.13 -4.32 -23.49
CA TYR A 100 7.09 -4.90 -24.41
C TYR A 100 6.76 -6.36 -24.67
N GLN A 101 7.21 -6.86 -25.80
CA GLN A 101 7.08 -8.28 -26.13
C GLN A 101 8.36 -8.76 -26.80
N LEU A 102 8.77 -9.96 -26.41
CA LEU A 102 9.91 -10.64 -27.00
C LEU A 102 9.44 -11.47 -28.19
N ALA A 103 10.28 -11.54 -29.21
CA ALA A 103 10.11 -12.44 -30.34
C ALA A 103 11.44 -13.13 -30.65
N SER A 104 11.40 -14.36 -31.12
CA SER A 104 12.59 -15.15 -31.46
C SER A 104 12.59 -15.56 -32.93
N LYS A 105 13.78 -15.75 -33.50
CA LYS A 105 13.97 -16.27 -34.85
C LYS A 105 14.75 -17.59 -34.76
N VAL A 106 14.06 -18.67 -34.39
CA VAL A 106 14.65 -20.00 -34.27
C VAL A 106 14.93 -20.58 -35.66
N PRO A 107 16.16 -21.01 -36.01
CA PRO A 107 16.45 -21.62 -37.30
C PRO A 107 15.58 -22.87 -37.53
N PRO A 108 15.02 -23.09 -38.74
CA PRO A 108 15.26 -22.38 -40.01
C PRO A 108 14.34 -21.18 -40.26
N ALA A 109 13.63 -20.65 -39.25
CA ALA A 109 12.64 -19.59 -39.45
C ALA A 109 13.24 -18.34 -40.13
N THR A 110 12.49 -17.77 -41.07
CA THR A 110 12.86 -16.57 -41.81
C THR A 110 12.32 -15.29 -41.17
N SER A 111 11.31 -15.39 -40.30
CA SER A 111 10.66 -14.29 -39.57
C SER A 111 10.71 -14.49 -38.05
N PHE A 112 10.48 -13.40 -37.31
CA PHE A 112 10.37 -13.43 -35.86
C PHE A 112 8.97 -13.87 -35.43
N SER A 113 8.90 -14.74 -34.42
CA SER A 113 7.66 -15.15 -33.78
C SER A 113 7.66 -14.77 -32.30
N ASN A 114 6.53 -14.24 -31.83
CA ASN A 114 6.37 -13.78 -30.45
C ASN A 114 6.57 -14.93 -29.46
N VAL A 115 7.40 -14.70 -28.44
CA VAL A 115 7.58 -15.61 -27.31
C VAL A 115 6.74 -15.09 -26.14
N GLY A 116 5.58 -15.73 -25.92
CA GLY A 116 4.65 -15.38 -24.85
C GLY A 116 3.84 -14.10 -25.09
N SER A 117 3.24 -13.60 -24.01
CA SER A 117 2.38 -12.41 -23.99
C SER A 117 3.16 -11.12 -23.78
N SER A 118 2.58 -9.98 -24.14
CA SER A 118 3.16 -8.67 -23.85
C SER A 118 3.21 -8.42 -22.33
N VAL A 119 4.33 -7.88 -21.85
CA VAL A 119 4.57 -7.57 -20.44
C VAL A 119 4.54 -6.06 -20.24
N LEU A 120 3.84 -5.57 -19.20
CA LEU A 120 3.82 -4.15 -18.85
C LEU A 120 5.15 -3.72 -18.23
N TRP A 121 5.61 -2.51 -18.54
CA TRP A 121 6.82 -1.92 -17.97
C TRP A 121 6.75 -1.72 -16.46
N SER A 122 5.53 -1.56 -15.93
CA SER A 122 5.25 -1.38 -14.51
C SER A 122 5.04 -2.70 -13.75
N SER A 123 4.92 -3.84 -14.43
CA SER A 123 4.92 -5.13 -13.74
C SER A 123 6.37 -5.55 -13.54
N THR A 124 6.75 -5.83 -12.29
CA THR A 124 7.94 -6.65 -12.02
C THR A 124 7.56 -8.11 -12.30
N GLY A 125 7.11 -8.36 -13.54
CA GLY A 125 6.76 -9.68 -14.02
C GLY A 125 8.02 -10.32 -14.58
N ASP A 126 8.46 -11.38 -13.93
CA ASP A 126 9.52 -12.25 -14.41
C ASP A 126 9.25 -12.69 -15.87
N VAL A 127 10.16 -12.37 -16.78
CA VAL A 127 10.14 -12.84 -18.17
C VAL A 127 10.65 -14.28 -18.21
N THR A 128 10.07 -15.17 -17.40
CA THR A 128 10.25 -16.60 -17.67
C THR A 128 9.46 -16.90 -18.92
N SER A 129 10.19 -17.02 -20.03
CA SER A 129 9.74 -17.74 -21.20
C SER A 129 9.33 -19.14 -20.77
N ARG A 130 8.05 -19.33 -20.43
CA ARG A 130 7.47 -20.66 -20.23
C ARG A 130 7.38 -21.32 -21.61
N GLN A 131 8.46 -21.94 -22.05
CA GLN A 131 8.38 -22.94 -23.10
C GLN A 131 8.20 -24.31 -22.44
N PRO A 132 7.20 -25.11 -22.86
CA PRO A 132 7.07 -26.49 -22.41
C PRO A 132 8.33 -27.26 -22.80
N LEU A 133 8.86 -28.03 -21.86
CA LEU A 133 9.84 -29.08 -22.16
C LEU A 133 9.07 -30.21 -22.84
N ASP A 134 8.95 -30.18 -24.16
CA ASP A 134 8.67 -31.40 -24.91
C ASP A 134 9.90 -31.79 -25.72
N ARG A 135 10.34 -33.02 -25.46
CA ARG A 135 11.41 -33.75 -26.13
C ARG A 135 10.90 -34.38 -27.41
#